data_AF-A0A218Z7S3-F1
#
_entry.id   AF-A0A218Z7S3-F1
#
_cell.length_a   1.000
_cell.length_b   1.000
_cell.length_c   1.000
_cell.angle_alpha   90.00
_cell.angle_beta   90.00
_cell.angle_gamma   90.00
#
_symmetry.space_group_name_H-M   'P 1'
#
loop_
_entity.id
_entity.type
_entity.pdbx_description
1 polymer ?
#
loop_
_entity_poly.entity_id
_entity_poly.type
_entity_poly.pdbx_seq_one_letter_code
_entity_poly.pdbx_strand_id
1 'polypeptide(L)'
;MAVVRNLPALVREQFKVAQQTGDLTFYTTRVAILHCEGLPFQLRFSQALASKPKPSKPKSPTSKPFDPFDDPPLGLLITALPPAHILVLNKFPVIPDHFILATKGFKQQTDLLEREDLQAAYACLNAYKEKGEKLFGFFNSGEHSGASQPHRHLQFLPVETMRSGIETGSEWSVLADALVKDPKPALPFLYFSAMIPESPKAEDLHQIYLDLHSQACRAVGISGIASEGPETESSPISYNLGLTDRAIVLCPRTSEGLNIKNNAGESIGPVTLNGTIVGGTLLVKSEKEWDALRNDESKLADILKAIGIPPPPEYEGRLSTDFLQYQTAASFYD
;
A
#
# COMPACT_ATOMS: atom_id res chain seq x y z
N MET A 1 25.72 1.40 0.60
CA MET A 1 24.94 1.03 -0.59
C MET A 1 25.03 2.11 -1.67
N ALA A 2 26.07 2.11 -2.51
CA ALA A 2 26.22 3.13 -3.57
C ALA A 2 25.15 3.04 -4.67
N VAL A 3 24.60 1.84 -4.89
CA VAL A 3 23.59 1.55 -5.93
C VAL A 3 22.25 2.24 -5.65
N VAL A 4 21.85 2.38 -4.39
CA VAL A 4 20.54 2.95 -4.03
C VAL A 4 20.54 4.48 -4.19
N ARG A 5 21.68 5.17 -4.08
CA ARG A 5 21.75 6.65 -4.11
C ARG A 5 21.29 7.29 -5.44
N ASN A 6 21.23 6.53 -6.53
CA ASN A 6 20.72 7.02 -7.82
C ASN A 6 19.43 6.30 -8.25
N LEU A 7 18.72 5.69 -7.30
CA LEU A 7 17.54 4.87 -7.59
C LEU A 7 16.48 5.60 -8.43
N PRO A 8 16.12 6.88 -8.18
CA PRO A 8 15.09 7.56 -8.99
C PRO A 8 15.44 7.62 -10.48
N ALA A 9 16.71 7.83 -10.83
CA ALA A 9 17.15 7.86 -12.22
C ALA A 9 17.15 6.45 -12.83
N LEU A 10 17.63 5.44 -12.09
CA LEU A 10 17.64 4.05 -12.54
C LEU A 10 16.24 3.52 -12.83
N VAL A 11 15.27 3.81 -11.96
CA VAL A 11 13.86 3.41 -12.14
C VAL A 11 13.31 4.02 -13.43
N ARG A 12 13.48 5.34 -13.63
CA ARG A 12 12.99 6.04 -14.83
C ARG A 12 13.61 5.55 -16.12
N GLU A 13 14.93 5.33 -16.10
CA GLU A 13 15.67 4.82 -17.26
C GLU A 13 15.19 3.42 -17.62
N GLN A 14 15.11 2.53 -16.63
CA GLN A 14 14.62 1.17 -16.83
C GLN A 14 13.16 1.18 -17.30
N PHE A 15 12.30 2.04 -16.75
CA PHE A 15 10.90 2.15 -17.15
C PHE A 15 10.78 2.55 -18.62
N LYS A 16 11.54 3.56 -19.05
CA LYS A 16 11.57 4.00 -20.45
C LYS A 16 12.05 2.89 -21.38
N VAL A 17 13.13 2.20 -21.03
CA VAL A 17 13.67 1.09 -21.83
C VAL A 17 12.65 -0.03 -21.95
N ALA A 18 12.12 -0.50 -20.81
CA ALA A 18 11.15 -1.59 -20.75
C ALA A 18 9.85 -1.28 -21.52
N GLN A 19 9.43 -0.01 -21.52
CA GLN A 19 8.28 0.42 -22.31
C GLN A 19 8.58 0.41 -23.82
N GLN A 20 9.79 0.83 -24.23
CA GLN A 20 10.21 0.84 -25.63
C GLN A 20 10.42 -0.58 -26.19
N THR A 21 10.91 -1.51 -25.37
CA THR A 21 11.12 -2.92 -25.75
C THR A 21 9.87 -3.77 -25.64
N GLY A 22 8.81 -3.26 -25.01
CA GLY A 22 7.55 -3.98 -24.79
C GLY A 22 7.58 -4.95 -23.61
N ASP A 23 8.60 -4.88 -22.76
CA ASP A 23 8.72 -5.70 -21.55
C ASP A 23 7.68 -5.32 -20.48
N LEU A 24 7.27 -4.04 -20.46
CA LEU A 24 6.12 -3.55 -19.68
C LEU A 24 5.05 -2.92 -20.56
N THR A 25 3.80 -2.92 -20.07
CA THR A 25 2.67 -2.26 -20.70
C THR A 25 2.07 -1.23 -19.74
N PHE A 26 2.32 0.05 -19.99
CA PHE A 26 1.75 1.15 -19.22
C PHE A 26 0.28 1.40 -19.61
N TYR A 27 -0.59 1.49 -18.61
CA TYR A 27 -2.01 1.79 -18.79
C TYR A 27 -2.33 3.20 -18.33
N THR A 28 -2.50 4.12 -19.27
CA THR A 28 -2.91 5.49 -18.96
C THR A 28 -4.27 5.51 -18.25
N THR A 29 -4.36 6.30 -17.17
CA THR A 29 -5.58 6.49 -16.39
C THR A 29 -6.11 7.92 -16.49
N ARG A 30 -7.43 8.08 -16.47
CA ARG A 30 -8.10 9.31 -16.02
C ARG A 30 -8.04 9.39 -14.49
N VAL A 31 -7.97 10.61 -13.95
CA VAL A 31 -7.91 10.84 -12.50
C VAL A 31 -8.96 11.85 -12.08
N ALA A 32 -9.62 11.60 -10.96
CA ALA A 32 -10.53 12.51 -10.29
C ALA A 32 -10.17 12.53 -8.80
N ILE A 33 -10.39 13.66 -8.13
CA ILE A 33 -10.23 13.77 -6.69
C ILE A 33 -11.61 13.67 -6.05
N LEU A 34 -11.76 12.72 -5.14
CA LEU A 34 -12.94 12.53 -4.30
C LEU A 34 -12.61 12.89 -2.86
N HIS A 35 -13.63 13.14 -2.04
CA HIS A 35 -13.43 13.44 -0.62
C HIS A 35 -14.14 12.45 0.30
N CYS A 36 -13.51 12.13 1.43
CA CYS A 36 -14.12 11.39 2.53
C CYS A 36 -13.54 11.91 3.84
N GLU A 37 -14.40 12.30 4.80
CA GLU A 37 -13.97 12.94 6.06
C GLU A 37 -13.05 14.16 5.85
N GLY A 38 -13.27 14.92 4.77
CA GLY A 38 -12.44 16.07 4.38
C GLY A 38 -11.06 15.72 3.81
N LEU A 39 -10.73 14.43 3.64
CA LEU A 39 -9.47 13.97 3.08
C LEU A 39 -9.60 13.67 1.58
N PRO A 40 -8.65 14.11 0.73
CA PRO A 40 -8.70 13.88 -0.71
C PRO A 40 -8.20 12.48 -1.09
N PHE A 41 -8.94 11.79 -1.95
CA PHE A 41 -8.61 10.49 -2.53
C PHE A 41 -8.54 10.58 -4.05
N GLN A 42 -7.48 10.05 -4.64
CA GLN A 42 -7.38 9.87 -6.10
C GLN A 42 -8.20 8.67 -6.55
N LEU A 43 -9.25 8.90 -7.32
CA LEU A 43 -9.88 7.87 -8.13
C LEU A 43 -9.17 7.80 -9.48
N ARG A 44 -8.69 6.61 -9.85
CA ARG A 44 -8.09 6.33 -11.16
C ARG A 44 -8.95 5.36 -11.96
N PHE A 45 -9.04 5.59 -13.26
CA PHE A 45 -9.70 4.66 -14.19
C PHE A 45 -8.93 4.53 -15.51
N SER A 46 -8.69 3.30 -15.95
CA SER A 46 -8.22 3.01 -17.30
C SER A 46 -9.10 1.94 -17.94
N GLN A 47 -9.74 2.28 -19.06
CA GLN A 47 -10.52 1.33 -19.85
C GLN A 47 -9.64 0.19 -20.42
N ALA A 48 -8.38 0.49 -20.73
CA ALA A 48 -7.43 -0.47 -21.31
C ALA A 48 -7.04 -1.60 -20.35
N LEU A 49 -7.24 -1.43 -19.03
CA LEU A 49 -6.99 -2.50 -18.05
C LEU A 49 -7.92 -3.70 -18.22
N ALA A 50 -9.12 -3.50 -18.80
CA ALA A 50 -10.01 -4.61 -19.12
C ALA A 50 -9.37 -5.61 -20.11
N SER A 51 -8.43 -5.13 -20.92
CA SER A 51 -7.66 -5.93 -21.89
C SER A 51 -6.37 -6.53 -21.33
N LYS A 52 -6.10 -6.38 -20.02
CA LYS A 52 -4.90 -6.94 -19.39
C LYS A 52 -4.87 -8.46 -19.56
N PRO A 53 -3.73 -9.06 -19.94
CA PRO A 53 -3.60 -10.51 -20.02
C PRO A 53 -3.96 -11.16 -18.68
N LYS A 54 -4.87 -12.14 -18.71
CA LYS A 54 -5.14 -12.96 -17.52
C LYS A 54 -3.96 -13.90 -17.27
N PRO A 55 -3.62 -14.19 -16.01
CA PRO A 55 -2.62 -15.21 -15.70
C PRO A 55 -2.95 -16.50 -16.44
N SER A 56 -1.95 -17.09 -17.11
CA SER A 56 -2.12 -18.38 -17.74
C SER A 56 -2.45 -19.42 -16.67
N LYS A 57 -3.50 -20.23 -16.90
CA LYS A 57 -3.79 -21.36 -16.02
C LYS A 57 -2.59 -22.32 -16.04
N PRO A 58 -2.26 -22.96 -14.90
CA PRO A 58 -1.20 -23.97 -14.85
C PRO A 58 -1.43 -25.02 -15.95
N LYS A 59 -0.40 -25.33 -16.73
CA LYS A 59 -0.49 -26.31 -17.83
C LYS A 59 -0.68 -27.75 -17.30
N SER A 60 -0.36 -27.99 -16.03
CA SER A 60 -0.63 -29.25 -15.32
C SER A 60 -0.88 -28.98 -13.83
N PRO A 61 -1.60 -29.87 -13.12
CA PRO A 61 -1.77 -29.77 -11.66
C PRO A 61 -0.47 -29.94 -10.86
N THR A 62 0.63 -30.32 -11.52
CA THR A 62 1.96 -30.53 -10.91
C THR A 62 2.96 -29.40 -11.20
N SER A 63 2.63 -28.44 -12.07
CA SER A 63 3.54 -27.32 -12.34
C SER A 63 3.53 -26.34 -11.18
N LYS A 64 4.72 -25.96 -10.68
CA LYS A 64 4.85 -24.87 -9.71
C LYS A 64 4.12 -23.62 -10.23
N PRO A 65 3.37 -22.90 -9.38
CA PRO A 65 2.82 -21.61 -9.74
C PRO A 65 3.91 -20.70 -10.30
N PHE A 66 3.57 -19.91 -11.32
CA PHE A 66 4.50 -18.93 -11.87
C PHE A 66 4.79 -17.86 -10.82
N ASP A 67 6.06 -17.67 -10.50
CA ASP A 67 6.56 -16.63 -9.61
C ASP A 67 7.28 -15.56 -10.45
N PRO A 68 6.75 -14.32 -10.53
CA PRO A 68 7.34 -13.25 -11.33
C PRO A 68 8.68 -12.74 -10.77
N PHE A 69 9.07 -13.11 -9.55
CA PHE A 69 10.25 -12.59 -8.86
C PHE A 69 11.39 -13.62 -8.74
N ASP A 70 11.14 -14.90 -9.00
CA ASP A 70 12.16 -15.96 -8.95
C ASP A 70 13.20 -15.80 -10.09
N ASP A 71 12.73 -15.52 -11.31
CA ASP A 71 13.57 -15.18 -12.47
C ASP A 71 12.89 -14.08 -13.30
N PRO A 72 12.97 -12.81 -12.85
CA PRO A 72 12.30 -11.70 -13.52
C PRO A 72 12.95 -11.45 -14.89
N PRO A 73 12.18 -11.12 -15.94
CA PRO A 73 12.75 -10.71 -17.22
C PRO A 73 13.77 -9.58 -17.04
N LEU A 74 14.91 -9.67 -17.72
CA LEU A 74 15.98 -8.66 -17.62
C LEU A 74 15.50 -7.25 -17.95
N GLY A 75 14.55 -7.10 -18.87
CA GLY A 75 13.92 -5.82 -19.19
C GLY A 75 13.09 -5.21 -18.04
N LEU A 76 12.72 -5.99 -17.04
CA LEU A 76 12.00 -5.52 -15.85
C LEU A 76 12.91 -5.42 -14.61
N LEU A 77 14.07 -6.06 -14.59
CA LEU A 77 15.01 -5.99 -13.47
C LEU A 77 15.69 -4.61 -13.44
N ILE A 78 15.50 -3.87 -12.35
CA ILE A 78 16.14 -2.57 -12.14
C ILE A 78 17.54 -2.79 -11.58
N THR A 79 17.63 -3.50 -10.44
CA THR A 79 18.90 -3.84 -9.81
C THR A 79 18.70 -4.87 -8.69
N ALA A 80 19.77 -5.55 -8.30
CA ALA A 80 19.78 -6.34 -7.07
C ALA A 80 20.08 -5.43 -5.87
N LEU A 81 19.48 -5.74 -4.72
CA LEU A 81 19.79 -5.15 -3.42
C LEU A 81 20.32 -6.25 -2.49
N PRO A 82 21.64 -6.52 -2.50
CA PRO A 82 22.22 -7.53 -1.63
C PRO A 82 22.01 -7.21 -0.14
N PRO A 83 21.86 -8.23 0.71
CA PRO A 83 21.97 -9.65 0.35
C PRO A 83 20.67 -10.24 -0.25
N ALA A 84 19.50 -9.77 0.19
CA ALA A 84 18.27 -10.57 0.14
C ALA A 84 17.17 -10.07 -0.81
N HIS A 85 17.34 -8.94 -1.51
CA HIS A 85 16.26 -8.35 -2.30
C HIS A 85 16.64 -8.05 -3.74
N ILE A 86 15.61 -7.85 -4.57
CA ILE A 86 15.69 -7.34 -5.93
C ILE A 86 14.68 -6.21 -6.12
N LEU A 87 15.00 -5.28 -7.01
CA LEU A 87 14.09 -4.24 -7.49
C LEU A 87 13.69 -4.56 -8.91
N VAL A 88 12.40 -4.66 -9.16
CA VAL A 88 11.83 -4.93 -10.49
C VAL A 88 10.72 -3.94 -10.80
N LEU A 89 10.53 -3.60 -12.07
CA LEU A 89 9.40 -2.79 -12.50
C LEU A 89 8.10 -3.60 -12.42
N ASN A 90 7.00 -2.92 -12.09
CA ASN A 90 5.69 -3.50 -12.32
C ASN A 90 5.47 -3.65 -13.83
N LYS A 91 5.11 -4.87 -14.27
CA LYS A 91 4.89 -5.17 -15.70
C LYS A 91 3.67 -4.46 -16.30
N PHE A 92 2.67 -4.13 -15.47
CA PHE A 92 1.40 -3.56 -15.88
C PHE A 92 1.05 -2.32 -15.05
N PRO A 93 1.89 -1.27 -15.07
CA PRO A 93 1.72 -0.12 -14.19
C PRO A 93 0.60 0.79 -14.71
N VAL A 94 -0.16 1.36 -13.77
CA VAL A 94 -1.15 2.44 -14.02
C VAL A 94 -0.62 3.82 -13.60
N ILE A 95 0.45 3.82 -12.80
CA ILE A 95 1.21 4.99 -12.39
C ILE A 95 2.63 4.79 -12.92
N PRO A 96 3.20 5.76 -13.66
CA PRO A 96 4.56 5.64 -14.18
C PRO A 96 5.58 5.35 -13.09
N ASP A 97 6.65 4.65 -13.46
CA ASP A 97 7.77 4.34 -12.56
C ASP A 97 7.40 3.47 -11.34
N HIS A 98 6.24 2.79 -11.36
CA HIS A 98 5.87 1.82 -10.31
C HIS A 98 6.84 0.65 -10.31
N PHE A 99 7.54 0.46 -9.20
CA PHE A 99 8.47 -0.65 -8.98
C PHE A 99 8.16 -1.44 -7.72
N ILE A 100 8.80 -2.60 -7.61
CA ILE A 100 8.55 -3.62 -6.61
C ILE A 100 9.90 -4.00 -5.97
N LEU A 101 9.92 -4.05 -4.64
CA LEU A 101 10.98 -4.64 -3.85
C LEU A 101 10.55 -6.04 -3.45
N ALA A 102 11.14 -7.06 -4.06
CA ALA A 102 10.84 -8.46 -3.75
C ALA A 102 12.02 -9.12 -3.04
N THR A 103 11.73 -10.10 -2.19
CA THR A 103 12.76 -11.00 -1.67
C THR A 103 13.34 -11.84 -2.81
N LYS A 104 14.62 -12.23 -2.72
CA LYS A 104 15.24 -13.15 -3.69
C LYS A 104 14.78 -14.58 -3.46
N GLY A 105 14.83 -15.01 -2.20
CA GLY A 105 14.28 -16.29 -1.79
C GLY A 105 12.78 -16.14 -1.54
N PHE A 106 12.01 -17.15 -1.95
CA PHE A 106 10.58 -17.17 -1.71
C PHE A 106 10.28 -17.09 -0.19
N LYS A 107 9.57 -16.04 0.20
CA LYS A 107 8.92 -15.90 1.52
C LYS A 107 7.44 -15.62 1.31
N GLN A 108 6.58 -16.01 2.24
CA GLN A 108 5.15 -15.78 2.04
C GLN A 108 4.82 -14.30 2.22
N GLN A 109 3.90 -13.81 1.38
CA GLN A 109 3.33 -12.47 1.45
C GLN A 109 2.48 -12.26 2.73
N THR A 110 2.04 -13.36 3.35
CA THR A 110 1.26 -13.35 4.61
C THR A 110 2.13 -13.28 5.85
N ASP A 111 3.42 -13.56 5.73
CA ASP A 111 4.35 -13.48 6.84
C ASP A 111 4.61 -12.02 7.23
N LEU A 112 5.01 -11.82 8.49
CA LEU A 112 5.48 -10.53 8.95
C LEU A 112 6.70 -10.07 8.14
N LEU A 113 6.80 -8.75 7.96
CA LEU A 113 7.97 -8.14 7.35
C LEU A 113 9.15 -8.26 8.31
N GLU A 114 10.29 -8.67 7.77
CA GLU A 114 11.51 -8.78 8.55
C GLU A 114 12.22 -7.43 8.65
N ARG A 115 13.15 -7.33 9.59
CA ARG A 115 14.01 -6.15 9.75
C ARG A 115 14.66 -5.74 8.44
N GLU A 116 15.20 -6.70 7.69
CA GLU A 116 15.89 -6.45 6.41
C GLU A 116 14.91 -5.96 5.33
N ASP A 117 13.65 -6.38 5.36
CA ASP A 117 12.61 -5.90 4.43
C ASP A 117 12.36 -4.40 4.65
N LEU A 118 12.20 -3.98 5.91
CA LEU A 118 11.97 -2.60 6.28
C LEU A 118 13.21 -1.73 6.08
N GLN A 119 14.40 -2.27 6.33
CA GLN A 119 15.66 -1.58 6.03
C GLN A 119 15.80 -1.30 4.53
N ALA A 120 15.54 -2.30 3.68
CA ALA A 120 15.60 -2.15 2.22
C ALA A 120 14.53 -1.17 1.72
N ALA A 121 13.31 -1.26 2.25
CA ALA A 121 12.23 -0.34 1.94
C ALA A 121 12.59 1.12 2.29
N TYR A 122 13.13 1.36 3.48
CA TYR A 122 13.55 2.69 3.91
C TYR A 122 14.74 3.22 3.10
N ALA A 123 15.67 2.35 2.69
CA ALA A 123 16.74 2.75 1.79
C ALA A 123 16.21 3.28 0.45
N CYS A 124 15.16 2.67 -0.12
CA CYS A 124 14.49 3.16 -1.32
C CYS A 124 13.83 4.53 -1.08
N LEU A 125 13.10 4.69 0.02
CA LEU A 125 12.45 5.97 0.40
C LEU A 125 13.49 7.09 0.56
N ASN A 126 14.58 6.81 1.28
CA ASN A 126 15.65 7.78 1.52
C ASN A 126 16.38 8.16 0.22
N ALA A 127 16.54 7.25 -0.74
CA ALA A 127 17.15 7.59 -2.02
C ALA A 127 16.35 8.57 -2.88
N TYR A 128 15.02 8.52 -2.82
CA TYR A 128 14.17 9.55 -3.43
C TYR A 128 14.28 10.86 -2.67
N LYS A 129 14.24 10.81 -1.33
CA LYS A 129 14.42 11.98 -0.45
C LYS A 129 15.73 12.72 -0.71
N GLU A 130 16.84 12.00 -0.87
CA GLU A 130 18.17 12.57 -1.20
C GLU A 130 18.20 13.30 -2.55
N LYS A 131 17.25 13.02 -3.45
CA LYS A 131 17.06 13.74 -4.72
C LYS A 131 16.01 14.85 -4.65
N GLY A 132 15.44 15.11 -3.47
CA GLY A 132 14.36 16.08 -3.28
C GLY A 132 13.01 15.59 -3.81
N GLU A 133 12.87 14.28 -4.02
CA GLU A 133 11.66 13.63 -4.52
C GLU A 133 11.00 12.81 -3.40
N LYS A 134 9.73 12.45 -3.59
CA LYS A 134 8.99 11.66 -2.61
C LYS A 134 8.62 10.29 -3.17
N LEU A 135 8.63 9.29 -2.29
CA LEU A 135 8.26 7.94 -2.62
C LEU A 135 7.22 7.43 -1.62
N PHE A 136 6.16 6.79 -2.13
CA PHE A 136 5.18 6.09 -1.32
C PHE A 136 5.37 4.58 -1.49
N GLY A 137 5.62 3.88 -0.38
CA GLY A 137 5.69 2.43 -0.31
C GLY A 137 4.44 1.82 0.28
N PHE A 138 4.08 0.61 -0.14
CA PHE A 138 3.00 -0.15 0.49
C PHE A 138 3.22 -1.66 0.47
N PHE A 139 2.60 -2.33 1.44
CA PHE A 139 2.58 -3.79 1.58
C PHE A 139 1.15 -4.28 1.77
N ASN A 140 0.83 -5.43 1.17
CA ASN A 140 -0.47 -6.08 1.25
C ASN A 140 -0.28 -7.46 1.87
N SER A 141 -0.80 -7.70 3.07
CA SER A 141 -0.66 -8.98 3.76
C SER A 141 -2.03 -9.59 4.07
N GLY A 142 -2.21 -10.88 3.77
CA GLY A 142 -3.46 -11.60 4.01
C GLY A 142 -4.50 -11.45 2.89
N GLU A 143 -5.52 -12.32 2.93
CA GLU A 143 -6.53 -12.48 1.88
C GLU A 143 -7.37 -11.22 1.60
N HIS A 144 -7.60 -10.37 2.60
CA HIS A 144 -8.42 -9.16 2.45
C HIS A 144 -7.62 -7.91 2.07
N SER A 145 -6.30 -8.03 1.90
CA SER A 145 -5.42 -6.87 1.66
C SER A 145 -5.33 -6.43 0.19
N GLY A 146 -5.89 -7.21 -0.74
CA GLY A 146 -5.71 -7.01 -2.18
C GLY A 146 -4.35 -7.50 -2.70
N ALA A 147 -3.68 -8.40 -1.96
CA ALA A 147 -2.47 -9.09 -2.42
C ALA A 147 -2.78 -10.03 -3.59
N SER A 148 -1.89 -10.08 -4.59
CA SER A 148 -2.08 -10.89 -5.81
C SER A 148 -0.92 -11.83 -6.14
N GLN A 149 0.20 -11.72 -5.42
CA GLN A 149 1.37 -12.59 -5.55
C GLN A 149 1.74 -13.13 -4.16
N PRO A 150 1.98 -14.45 -4.03
CA PRO A 150 2.28 -15.07 -2.74
C PRO A 150 3.74 -14.85 -2.30
N HIS A 151 4.64 -14.51 -3.23
CA HIS A 151 6.02 -14.17 -2.90
C HIS A 151 6.09 -12.76 -2.31
N ARG A 152 6.67 -12.65 -1.10
CA ARG A 152 6.89 -11.41 -0.35
C ARG A 152 7.47 -10.28 -1.20
N HIS A 153 6.70 -9.19 -1.29
CA HIS A 153 7.09 -7.99 -1.99
C HIS A 153 6.40 -6.74 -1.43
N LEU A 154 7.14 -5.63 -1.41
CA LEU A 154 6.62 -4.28 -1.22
C LEU A 154 6.56 -3.56 -2.57
N GLN A 155 5.62 -2.63 -2.70
CA GLN A 155 5.39 -1.86 -3.91
C GLN A 155 5.67 -0.39 -3.66
N PHE A 156 6.20 0.30 -4.66
CA PHE A 156 6.62 1.69 -4.56
C PHE A 156 6.11 2.53 -5.73
N LEU A 157 5.65 3.73 -5.40
CA LEU A 157 5.09 4.71 -6.33
C LEU A 157 5.76 6.06 -6.08
N PRO A 158 6.50 6.62 -7.06
CA PRO A 158 6.99 7.99 -6.96
C PRO A 158 5.81 8.96 -6.85
N VAL A 159 5.81 9.84 -5.85
CA VAL A 159 4.66 10.70 -5.57
C VAL A 159 4.47 11.72 -6.69
N GLU A 160 5.55 12.15 -7.34
CA GLU A 160 5.53 13.02 -8.51
C GLU A 160 4.75 12.39 -9.67
N THR A 161 4.90 11.08 -9.90
CA THR A 161 4.15 10.36 -10.94
C THR A 161 2.76 9.96 -10.47
N MET A 162 2.54 9.76 -9.17
CA MET A 162 1.19 9.67 -8.58
C MET A 162 0.38 10.94 -8.78
N ARG A 163 0.99 12.10 -9.03
CA ARG A 163 0.26 13.34 -9.38
C ARG A 163 -0.13 13.42 -10.86
N SER A 164 0.38 12.51 -11.70
CA SER A 164 0.06 12.51 -13.13
C SER A 164 -1.44 12.32 -13.35
N GLY A 165 -2.04 13.23 -14.12
CA GLY A 165 -3.45 13.27 -14.47
C GLY A 165 -4.35 14.02 -13.49
N ILE A 166 -3.84 14.48 -12.34
CA ILE A 166 -4.59 15.35 -11.43
C ILE A 166 -4.77 16.73 -12.09
N GLU A 167 -5.99 17.28 -12.03
CA GLU A 167 -6.30 18.60 -12.57
C GLU A 167 -5.49 19.70 -11.86
N THR A 168 -5.02 20.69 -12.64
CA THR A 168 -4.25 21.81 -12.10
C THR A 168 -5.06 22.56 -11.04
N GLY A 169 -4.47 22.76 -9.86
CA GLY A 169 -5.11 23.42 -8.72
C GLY A 169 -5.89 22.49 -7.79
N SER A 170 -6.01 21.19 -8.11
CA SER A 170 -6.56 20.22 -7.16
C SER A 170 -5.56 19.90 -6.05
N GLU A 171 -6.03 19.97 -4.81
CA GLU A 171 -5.26 19.58 -3.63
C GLU A 171 -5.30 18.07 -3.45
N TRP A 172 -4.12 17.44 -3.40
CA TRP A 172 -3.97 16.05 -3.02
C TRP A 172 -2.59 15.83 -2.43
N SER A 173 -2.47 14.94 -1.46
CA SER A 173 -1.19 14.46 -0.92
C SER A 173 -1.33 12.99 -0.55
N VAL A 174 -0.20 12.29 -0.43
CA VAL A 174 -0.18 10.91 0.09
C VAL A 174 -0.87 10.87 1.44
N LEU A 175 -1.89 10.03 1.58
CA LEU A 175 -2.71 9.95 2.78
C LEU A 175 -1.87 9.59 4.03
N ALA A 176 -0.91 8.69 3.91
CA ALA A 176 -0.02 8.30 5.01
C ALA A 176 0.64 9.49 5.74
N ASP A 177 1.05 10.53 5.02
CA ASP A 177 1.65 11.74 5.60
C ASP A 177 0.64 12.58 6.41
N ALA A 178 -0.66 12.48 6.09
CA ALA A 178 -1.72 13.14 6.85
C ALA A 178 -2.08 12.35 8.12
N LEU A 179 -2.02 11.02 8.06
CA LEU A 179 -2.44 10.12 9.15
C LEU A 179 -1.48 10.07 10.35
N VAL A 180 -0.30 10.67 10.24
CA VAL A 180 0.66 10.83 11.35
C VAL A 180 0.59 12.21 12.02
N LYS A 181 -0.27 13.12 11.53
CA LYS A 181 -0.44 14.46 12.13
C LYS A 181 -1.29 14.41 13.39
N ASP A 182 -1.15 15.44 14.21
CA ASP A 182 -1.96 15.69 15.40
C ASP A 182 -2.78 16.99 15.22
N PRO A 183 -4.11 16.99 15.42
CA PRO A 183 -4.96 15.83 15.71
C PRO A 183 -4.98 14.82 14.56
N LYS A 184 -5.08 13.52 14.91
CA LYS A 184 -5.20 12.42 13.95
C LYS A 184 -6.48 12.57 13.11
N PRO A 185 -6.41 12.60 11.77
CA PRO A 185 -7.59 12.68 10.92
C PRO A 185 -8.56 11.51 11.13
N ALA A 186 -9.86 11.77 11.06
CA ALA A 186 -10.87 10.71 11.08
C ALA A 186 -10.90 9.97 9.74
N LEU A 187 -11.15 8.66 9.79
CA LEU A 187 -11.45 7.82 8.63
C LEU A 187 -12.59 6.87 8.99
N PRO A 188 -13.37 6.38 8.01
CA PRO A 188 -14.43 5.39 8.24
C PRO A 188 -13.93 4.00 8.71
N PHE A 189 -12.64 3.85 8.97
CA PHE A 189 -12.00 2.66 9.48
C PHE A 189 -10.82 3.01 10.39
N LEU A 190 -10.45 2.09 11.30
CA LEU A 190 -9.30 2.20 12.18
C LEU A 190 -7.98 2.07 11.43
N TYR A 191 -7.02 2.90 11.82
CA TYR A 191 -5.63 2.82 11.38
C TYR A 191 -4.71 3.09 12.58
N PHE A 192 -3.49 2.57 12.48
CA PHE A 192 -2.42 2.82 13.43
C PHE A 192 -1.27 3.48 12.70
N SER A 193 -0.71 4.53 13.27
CA SER A 193 0.30 5.34 12.61
C SER A 193 1.38 5.79 13.58
N ALA A 194 2.61 5.85 13.08
CA ALA A 194 3.77 6.35 13.78
C ALA A 194 4.66 7.18 12.83
N MET A 195 5.27 8.23 13.37
CA MET A 195 6.32 8.97 12.67
C MET A 195 7.61 8.18 12.68
N ILE A 196 8.33 8.21 11.56
CA ILE A 196 9.69 7.67 11.46
C ILE A 196 10.68 8.71 12.00
N PRO A 197 11.61 8.33 12.89
CA PRO A 197 12.70 9.20 13.33
C PRO A 197 13.54 9.73 12.14
N GLU A 198 14.27 10.82 12.32
CA GLU A 198 15.05 11.44 11.23
C GLU A 198 16.20 10.54 10.70
N SER A 199 16.72 9.65 11.53
CA SER A 199 17.80 8.72 11.19
C SER A 199 17.55 7.36 11.85
N PRO A 200 16.52 6.63 11.40
CA PRO A 200 16.12 5.39 12.04
C PRO A 200 17.14 4.28 11.73
N LYS A 201 17.41 3.45 12.72
CA LYS A 201 18.06 2.15 12.51
C LYS A 201 17.04 1.14 11.99
N ALA A 202 17.54 0.03 11.47
CA ALA A 202 16.68 -1.04 10.99
C ALA A 202 15.80 -1.61 12.12
N GLU A 203 16.35 -1.70 13.33
CA GLU A 203 15.65 -2.12 14.54
C GLU A 203 14.51 -1.16 14.91
N ASP A 204 14.71 0.15 14.77
CA ASP A 204 13.67 1.15 15.08
C ASP A 204 12.46 0.99 14.14
N LEU A 205 12.71 0.81 12.84
CA LEU A 205 11.66 0.59 11.85
C LEU A 205 10.89 -0.70 12.11
N HIS A 206 11.61 -1.77 12.44
CA HIS A 206 11.03 -3.06 12.76
C HIS A 206 10.16 -3.01 14.01
N GLN A 207 10.65 -2.37 15.08
CA GLN A 207 9.88 -2.21 16.31
C GLN A 207 8.61 -1.41 16.07
N ILE A 208 8.69 -0.27 15.35
CA ILE A 208 7.51 0.52 15.00
C ILE A 208 6.48 -0.35 14.26
N TYR A 209 6.93 -1.13 13.28
CA TYR A 209 6.05 -2.02 12.53
C TYR A 209 5.37 -3.07 13.43
N LEU A 210 6.12 -3.75 14.30
CA LEU A 210 5.58 -4.75 15.23
C LEU A 210 4.59 -4.14 16.23
N ASP A 211 4.87 -2.94 16.74
CA ASP A 211 3.97 -2.24 17.67
C ASP A 211 2.65 -1.85 17.00
N LEU A 212 2.69 -1.36 15.76
CA LEU A 212 1.49 -1.05 14.98
C LEU A 212 0.70 -2.32 14.64
N HIS A 213 1.39 -3.41 14.31
CA HIS A 213 0.76 -4.70 14.02
C HIS A 213 0.09 -5.29 15.26
N SER A 214 0.76 -5.25 16.41
CA SER A 214 0.22 -5.70 17.70
C SER A 214 -1.03 -4.90 18.10
N GLN A 215 -1.03 -3.58 17.89
CA GLN A 215 -2.22 -2.73 18.08
C GLN A 215 -3.38 -3.14 17.16
N ALA A 216 -3.10 -3.38 15.88
CA ALA A 216 -4.12 -3.82 14.92
C ALA A 216 -4.68 -5.20 15.24
N CYS A 217 -3.84 -6.12 15.71
CA CYS A 217 -4.28 -7.42 16.18
C CYS A 217 -5.22 -7.31 17.38
N ARG A 218 -4.90 -6.45 18.37
CA ARG A 218 -5.81 -6.19 19.49
C ARG A 218 -7.15 -5.63 19.02
N ALA A 219 -7.15 -4.74 18.03
CA ALA A 219 -8.36 -4.14 17.49
C ALA A 219 -9.29 -5.13 16.76
N VAL A 220 -8.76 -6.22 16.19
CA VAL A 220 -9.58 -7.33 15.65
C VAL A 220 -9.98 -8.36 16.72
N GLY A 221 -9.58 -8.17 17.98
CA GLY A 221 -9.87 -9.11 19.08
C GLY A 221 -8.87 -10.26 19.23
N ILE A 222 -7.68 -10.18 18.61
CA ILE A 222 -6.62 -11.16 18.80
C ILE A 222 -5.71 -10.72 19.95
N SER A 223 -5.57 -11.58 20.96
CA SER A 223 -4.75 -11.36 22.15
C SER A 223 -3.55 -12.30 22.20
N GLY A 224 -2.55 -11.96 23.03
CA GLY A 224 -1.36 -12.80 23.22
C GLY A 224 -0.29 -12.69 22.12
N ILE A 225 -0.39 -11.71 21.22
CA ILE A 225 0.66 -11.42 20.23
C ILE A 225 1.68 -10.49 20.89
N ALA A 226 2.86 -11.04 21.17
CA ALA A 226 3.99 -10.27 21.66
C ALA A 226 4.53 -9.34 20.56
N SER A 227 5.01 -8.16 20.94
CA SER A 227 5.74 -7.24 20.05
C SER A 227 7.14 -7.76 19.64
N GLU A 228 7.46 -9.02 19.96
CA GLU A 228 8.76 -9.68 19.76
C GLU A 228 8.58 -11.09 19.15
N GLY A 229 7.56 -11.28 18.30
CA GLY A 229 7.32 -12.56 17.62
C GLY A 229 8.44 -12.95 16.64
N PRO A 230 8.64 -14.24 16.34
CA PRO A 230 9.66 -14.65 15.38
C PRO A 230 9.40 -14.09 13.98
N GLU A 231 10.47 -13.64 13.33
CA GLU A 231 10.56 -13.01 12.00
C GLU A 231 9.95 -13.82 10.83
N THR A 232 9.46 -15.04 11.08
CA THR A 232 8.93 -15.97 10.07
C THR A 232 7.50 -16.43 10.33
N GLU A 233 6.76 -15.76 11.22
CA GLU A 233 5.37 -16.12 11.49
C GLU A 233 4.39 -15.44 10.53
N SER A 234 3.35 -16.20 10.13
CA SER A 234 2.23 -15.65 9.38
C SER A 234 1.47 -14.65 10.24
N SER A 235 1.18 -13.48 9.70
CA SER A 235 0.24 -12.55 10.34
C SER A 235 -1.12 -13.23 10.49
N PRO A 236 -1.78 -13.11 11.66
CA PRO A 236 -3.11 -13.69 11.87
C PRO A 236 -4.23 -12.76 11.38
N ILE A 237 -3.87 -11.57 10.88
CA ILE A 237 -4.79 -10.60 10.28
C ILE A 237 -4.39 -10.29 8.84
N SER A 238 -5.38 -9.88 8.04
CA SER A 238 -5.11 -9.14 6.82
C SER A 238 -4.88 -7.67 7.14
N TYR A 239 -3.92 -7.03 6.48
CA TYR A 239 -3.65 -5.60 6.65
C TYR A 239 -2.99 -4.99 5.41
N ASN A 240 -3.08 -3.66 5.31
CA ASN A 240 -2.19 -2.88 4.46
C ASN A 240 -1.22 -2.08 5.32
N LEU A 241 0.03 -1.99 4.86
CA LEU A 241 1.03 -1.07 5.39
C LEU A 241 1.30 0.01 4.35
N GLY A 242 1.35 1.27 4.76
CA GLY A 242 1.85 2.40 3.98
C GLY A 242 3.11 2.97 4.61
N LEU A 243 4.07 3.35 3.75
CA LEU A 243 5.39 3.83 4.13
C LEU A 243 5.72 5.11 3.35
N THR A 244 6.18 6.14 4.05
CA THR A 244 6.89 7.29 3.46
C THR A 244 8.22 7.45 4.19
N ASP A 245 9.07 8.41 3.81
CA ASP A 245 10.30 8.70 4.57
C ASP A 245 10.03 9.26 5.98
N ARG A 246 8.76 9.44 6.35
CA ARG A 246 8.29 10.13 7.56
C ARG A 246 7.25 9.33 8.34
N ALA A 247 6.57 8.37 7.73
CA ALA A 247 5.40 7.72 8.29
C ALA A 247 5.40 6.21 8.04
N ILE A 248 4.99 5.45 9.05
CA ILE A 248 4.51 4.07 8.91
C ILE A 248 3.04 4.06 9.34
N VAL A 249 2.17 3.55 8.47
CA VAL A 249 0.73 3.47 8.72
C VAL A 249 0.25 2.06 8.43
N LEU A 250 -0.46 1.45 9.38
CA LEU A 250 -1.02 0.12 9.25
C LEU A 250 -2.55 0.18 9.38
N CYS A 251 -3.23 -0.40 8.39
CA CYS A 251 -4.69 -0.49 8.33
C CYS A 251 -5.10 -1.98 8.37
N PRO A 252 -5.72 -2.48 9.46
CA PRO A 252 -6.29 -3.82 9.46
C PRO A 252 -7.44 -3.91 8.44
N ARG A 253 -7.49 -5.03 7.71
CA ARG A 253 -8.42 -5.28 6.59
C ARG A 253 -9.36 -6.44 6.90
N THR A 254 -10.65 -6.22 6.68
CA THR A 254 -11.73 -7.20 6.90
C THR A 254 -12.40 -7.66 5.61
N SER A 255 -12.22 -6.90 4.52
CA SER A 255 -12.65 -7.25 3.17
C SER A 255 -11.72 -6.61 2.15
N GLU A 256 -11.54 -7.26 0.99
CA GLU A 256 -10.81 -6.68 -0.14
C GLU A 256 -11.53 -5.43 -0.70
N GLY A 257 -12.85 -5.36 -0.58
CA GLY A 257 -13.64 -4.31 -1.20
C GLY A 257 -15.13 -4.39 -0.91
N LEU A 258 -15.91 -3.65 -1.70
CA LEU A 258 -17.37 -3.63 -1.62
C LEU A 258 -17.98 -3.73 -3.02
N ASN A 259 -19.08 -4.48 -3.14
CA ASN A 259 -19.90 -4.45 -4.35
C ASN A 259 -20.87 -3.27 -4.28
N ILE A 260 -20.56 -2.19 -5.00
CA ILE A 260 -21.38 -0.98 -5.00
C ILE A 260 -22.64 -1.16 -5.84
N LYS A 261 -23.69 -0.45 -5.44
CA LYS A 261 -25.03 -0.52 -6.07
C LYS A 261 -25.50 0.85 -6.54
N ASN A 262 -26.38 0.85 -7.53
CA ASN A 262 -27.10 2.06 -7.94
C ASN A 262 -28.30 2.34 -7.01
N ASN A 263 -29.02 3.44 -7.28
CA ASN A 263 -30.18 3.85 -6.47
C ASN A 263 -31.37 2.87 -6.55
N ALA A 264 -31.43 2.02 -7.58
CA ALA A 264 -32.41 0.96 -7.70
C ALA A 264 -31.99 -0.34 -6.98
N GLY A 265 -30.82 -0.34 -6.31
CA GLY A 265 -30.27 -1.51 -5.61
C GLY A 265 -29.56 -2.51 -6.52
N GLU A 266 -29.39 -2.20 -7.80
CA GLU A 266 -28.72 -3.07 -8.76
C GLU A 266 -27.20 -2.98 -8.63
N SER A 267 -26.52 -4.11 -8.80
CA SER A 267 -25.06 -4.20 -8.73
C SER A 267 -24.40 -3.40 -9.84
N ILE A 268 -23.49 -2.48 -9.48
CA ILE A 268 -22.64 -1.76 -10.42
C ILE A 268 -21.36 -2.55 -10.66
N GLY A 269 -20.70 -2.98 -9.58
CA GLY A 269 -19.49 -3.78 -9.67
C GLY A 269 -18.71 -3.83 -8.35
N PRO A 270 -17.80 -4.80 -8.21
CA PRO A 270 -16.90 -4.87 -7.07
C PRO A 270 -15.80 -3.80 -7.20
N VAL A 271 -15.73 -2.90 -6.22
CA VAL A 271 -14.58 -2.02 -6.06
C VAL A 271 -13.66 -2.64 -5.02
N THR A 272 -12.50 -3.09 -5.48
CA THR A 272 -11.48 -3.80 -4.69
C THR A 272 -10.30 -2.89 -4.43
N LEU A 273 -9.80 -2.88 -3.20
CA LEU A 273 -8.78 -1.97 -2.71
C LEU A 273 -7.57 -2.76 -2.19
N ASN A 274 -6.38 -2.27 -2.53
CA ASN A 274 -5.12 -2.74 -1.98
C ASN A 274 -4.42 -1.60 -1.22
N GLY A 275 -3.15 -1.79 -0.87
CA GLY A 275 -2.37 -0.84 -0.07
C GLY A 275 -2.17 0.54 -0.68
N THR A 276 -2.51 0.78 -1.96
CA THR A 276 -2.59 2.15 -2.49
C THR A 276 -3.62 3.00 -1.74
N ILE A 277 -4.58 2.37 -1.04
CA ILE A 277 -5.54 3.10 -0.22
C ILE A 277 -4.89 3.88 0.92
N VAL A 278 -3.78 3.38 1.47
CA VAL A 278 -3.01 4.09 2.51
C VAL A 278 -2.24 5.28 1.92
N GLY A 279 -2.07 5.30 0.60
CA GLY A 279 -1.62 6.47 -0.15
C GLY A 279 -2.75 7.40 -0.59
N GLY A 280 -4.02 7.06 -0.30
CA GLY A 280 -5.19 7.81 -0.75
C GLY A 280 -5.48 7.64 -2.23
N THR A 281 -5.25 6.45 -2.80
CA THR A 281 -5.47 6.16 -4.23
C THR A 281 -6.27 4.89 -4.42
N LEU A 282 -7.29 4.95 -5.29
CA LEU A 282 -8.14 3.84 -5.68
C LEU A 282 -8.13 3.67 -7.20
N LEU A 283 -8.33 2.44 -7.66
CA LEU A 283 -8.42 2.11 -9.09
C LEU A 283 -9.72 1.37 -9.36
N VAL A 284 -10.54 1.92 -10.24
CA VAL A 284 -11.75 1.26 -10.74
C VAL A 284 -11.51 0.68 -12.13
N LYS A 285 -12.26 -0.37 -12.48
CA LYS A 285 -12.03 -1.18 -13.68
C LYS A 285 -13.11 -0.97 -14.74
N SER A 286 -14.22 -0.31 -14.39
CA SER A 286 -15.30 0.00 -15.33
C SER A 286 -15.69 1.48 -15.32
N GLU A 287 -16.23 1.95 -16.43
CA GLU A 287 -16.76 3.31 -16.54
C GLU A 287 -17.98 3.51 -15.64
N LYS A 288 -18.77 2.46 -15.41
CA LYS A 288 -19.90 2.50 -14.46
C LYS A 288 -19.43 2.73 -13.02
N GLU A 289 -18.36 2.06 -12.58
CA GLU A 289 -17.76 2.32 -11.26
C GLU A 289 -17.21 3.74 -11.17
N TRP A 290 -16.50 4.19 -12.22
CA TRP A 290 -15.94 5.53 -12.31
C TRP A 290 -17.00 6.63 -12.15
N ASP A 291 -18.09 6.53 -12.92
CA ASP A 291 -19.17 7.50 -12.85
C ASP A 291 -19.92 7.40 -11.51
N ALA A 292 -20.12 6.19 -10.98
CA ALA A 292 -20.80 6.00 -9.71
C ALA A 292 -20.11 6.68 -8.53
N LEU A 293 -18.78 6.55 -8.39
CA LEU A 293 -18.04 7.20 -7.31
C LEU A 293 -17.92 8.72 -7.50
N ARG A 294 -17.83 9.20 -8.75
CA ARG A 294 -17.76 10.65 -9.03
C ARG A 294 -19.09 11.37 -8.82
N ASN A 295 -20.19 10.70 -9.10
CA ASN A 295 -21.53 11.28 -8.97
C ASN A 295 -22.04 11.20 -7.52
N ASP A 296 -21.45 10.35 -6.68
CA ASP A 296 -21.87 10.13 -5.30
C ASP A 296 -20.68 9.67 -4.42
N GLU A 297 -20.03 10.64 -3.77
CA GLU A 297 -18.89 10.39 -2.87
C GLU A 297 -19.27 9.59 -1.61
N SER A 298 -20.56 9.47 -1.25
CA SER A 298 -20.97 8.60 -0.14
C SER A 298 -20.60 7.13 -0.38
N LYS A 299 -20.52 6.73 -1.66
CA LYS A 299 -20.06 5.38 -2.04
C LYS A 299 -18.60 5.15 -1.70
N LEU A 300 -17.76 6.19 -1.75
CA LEU A 300 -16.38 6.09 -1.26
C LEU A 300 -16.39 5.77 0.24
N ALA A 301 -17.16 6.53 1.03
CA ALA A 301 -17.28 6.28 2.46
C ALA A 301 -17.78 4.86 2.78
N ASP A 302 -18.78 4.37 2.04
CA ASP A 302 -19.29 2.99 2.18
C ASP A 302 -18.21 1.95 1.90
N ILE A 303 -17.43 2.13 0.83
CA ILE A 303 -16.30 1.24 0.50
C ILE A 303 -15.26 1.27 1.62
N LEU A 304 -14.84 2.47 2.07
CA LEU A 304 -13.84 2.62 3.13
C LEU A 304 -14.29 1.98 4.44
N LYS A 305 -15.56 2.13 4.80
CA LYS A 305 -16.15 1.48 5.97
C LYS A 305 -16.17 -0.04 5.85
N ALA A 306 -16.44 -0.56 4.65
CA ALA A 306 -16.55 -1.99 4.42
C ALA A 306 -15.20 -2.75 4.43
N ILE A 307 -14.09 -2.07 4.14
CA ILE A 307 -12.78 -2.73 4.02
C ILE A 307 -12.01 -2.90 5.33
N GLY A 308 -12.40 -2.21 6.40
CA GLY A 308 -11.65 -2.14 7.65
C GLY A 308 -12.53 -2.35 8.87
N ILE A 309 -11.93 -2.13 10.04
CA ILE A 309 -12.63 -2.16 11.33
C ILE A 309 -13.23 -0.77 11.57
N PRO A 310 -14.52 -0.61 11.90
CA PRO A 310 -15.08 0.71 12.20
C PRO A 310 -14.41 1.32 13.44
N PRO A 311 -14.20 2.65 13.47
CA PRO A 311 -13.75 3.33 14.69
C PRO A 311 -14.79 3.18 15.80
N PRO A 312 -14.38 3.18 17.08
CA PRO A 312 -15.31 3.11 18.20
C PRO A 312 -16.28 4.32 18.19
N PRO A 313 -17.52 4.15 18.70
CA PRO A 313 -18.58 5.18 18.62
C PRO A 313 -18.22 6.55 19.22
N GLU A 314 -17.19 6.63 20.08
CA GLU A 314 -16.75 7.88 20.71
C GLU A 314 -16.07 8.87 19.75
N TYR A 315 -15.77 8.46 18.52
CA TYR A 315 -15.17 9.32 17.50
C TYR A 315 -16.17 10.27 16.81
N GLU A 316 -17.48 10.03 16.92
CA GLU A 316 -18.51 10.97 16.46
C GLU A 316 -18.76 12.05 17.52
N GLY A 317 -17.80 12.98 17.63
CA GLY A 317 -18.01 14.25 18.30
C GLY A 317 -17.96 14.23 19.82
N ARG A 318 -16.76 14.16 20.40
CA ARG A 318 -16.28 15.01 21.51
C ARG A 318 -14.85 14.64 21.88
N LEU A 319 -14.10 15.67 22.28
CA LEU A 319 -12.84 15.55 23.02
C LEU A 319 -13.09 14.68 24.26
N SER A 320 -12.70 13.41 24.24
CA SER A 320 -12.53 12.62 25.46
C SER A 320 -11.08 12.11 25.51
N THR A 321 -10.47 12.31 26.66
CA THR A 321 -9.05 12.10 26.97
C THR A 321 -8.63 10.63 27.06
N ASP A 322 -9.52 9.70 26.75
CA ASP A 322 -9.37 8.30 27.16
C ASP A 322 -8.71 7.42 26.07
N PHE A 323 -8.49 7.95 24.87
CA PHE A 323 -7.65 7.29 23.85
C PHE A 323 -6.14 7.50 24.08
N LEU A 324 -5.76 8.52 24.86
CA LEU A 324 -4.36 8.73 25.26
C LEU A 324 -3.86 7.60 26.16
N GLN A 325 -4.72 6.98 26.99
CA GLN A 325 -4.32 5.85 27.85
C GLN A 325 -4.08 4.55 27.08
N TYR A 326 -4.78 4.30 25.96
CA TYR A 326 -4.53 3.12 25.12
C TYR A 326 -3.24 3.23 24.28
N GLN A 327 -2.72 4.45 24.06
CA GLN A 327 -1.46 4.68 23.34
C GLN A 327 -0.25 4.99 24.25
N THR A 328 -0.45 5.32 25.54
CA THR A 328 0.65 5.64 26.47
C THR A 328 0.99 4.54 27.49
N ALA A 329 0.16 3.51 27.63
CA ALA A 329 0.38 2.43 28.62
C ALA A 329 1.53 1.44 28.29
N ALA A 330 2.37 1.72 27.28
CA ALA A 330 3.55 0.92 26.94
C ALA A 330 4.90 1.62 27.28
N SER A 331 4.87 2.68 28.11
CA SER A 331 6.08 3.40 28.52
C SER A 331 6.36 3.43 30.03
N PHE A 332 5.57 2.71 30.84
CA PHE A 332 5.82 2.58 32.28
C PHE A 332 5.47 1.18 32.78
N TYR A 333 6.40 0.25 32.63
CA TYR A 333 6.76 -0.73 33.65
C TYR A 333 8.26 -1.03 33.47
N ASP A 334 9.01 -0.83 34.55
CA ASP A 334 10.46 -1.06 34.69
C ASP A 334 10.92 -2.45 34.25
#